data_AF-A0A438MBF8-F1
#
_entry.id   AF-A0A438MBF8-F1
#
_cell.length_a   1.000
_cell.length_b   1.000
_cell.length_c   1.000
_cell.angle_alpha   90.00
_cell.angle_beta   90.00
_cell.angle_gamma   90.00
#
_symmetry.space_group_name_H-M   'P 1'
#
loop_
_entity.id
_entity.type
_entity.pdbx_description
1 polymer ?
#
loop_
_entity_poly.entity_id
_entity_poly.type
_entity_poly.pdbx_seq_one_letter_code
_entity_poly.pdbx_strand_id
1 'polypeptide(L)'
;MIVREANPIRLTHVLRVMRRLLWPALACALLAGCSADPLCTLIGTPVGVSVQVKGPLAGRAATASMEVCWDGACKPAHVELMPSTRPGKESCSGDTCSVTAVPDGGKHGFGDVPGLPDRPVRVRLRLLDADEAPILDRRLDVTPRLRYPNGPECGAGGPNAVLTVDGAGLVTSS
;
A
#
# COMPACT_ATOMS: atom_id res chain seq x y z
N MET A 1 21.63 -78.45 34.80
CA MET A 1 20.80 -77.22 34.95
C MET A 1 21.15 -76.31 33.79
N ILE A 2 20.17 -75.98 32.95
CA ILE A 2 20.38 -75.39 31.60
C ILE A 2 20.79 -73.92 31.73
N VAL A 3 22.03 -73.61 31.34
CA VAL A 3 22.49 -72.22 31.14
C VAL A 3 22.04 -71.79 29.74
N ARG A 4 21.14 -70.80 29.66
CA ARG A 4 20.75 -70.18 28.40
C ARG A 4 21.90 -69.29 27.90
N GLU A 5 22.59 -69.71 26.84
CA GLU A 5 23.50 -68.86 26.09
C GLU A 5 22.73 -67.71 25.42
N ALA A 6 23.04 -66.48 25.83
CA ALA A 6 22.57 -65.28 25.15
C ALA A 6 23.33 -65.12 23.83
N ASN A 7 22.62 -65.26 22.71
CA ASN A 7 23.17 -65.15 21.36
C ASN A 7 23.63 -63.69 21.06
N PRO A 8 24.94 -63.42 20.89
CA PRO A 8 25.48 -62.07 20.70
C PRO A 8 25.11 -61.43 19.35
N ILE A 9 24.56 -62.20 18.41
CA ILE A 9 24.24 -61.75 17.05
C ILE A 9 22.93 -60.93 17.01
N ARG A 10 21.99 -61.17 17.93
CA ARG A 10 20.73 -60.40 17.99
C ARG A 10 20.94 -58.96 18.50
N LEU A 11 21.92 -58.74 19.37
CA LEU A 11 22.14 -57.45 20.02
C LEU A 11 22.73 -56.41 19.03
N THR A 12 23.64 -56.84 18.15
CA THR A 12 24.32 -55.99 17.17
C THR A 12 23.41 -55.55 16.02
N HIS A 13 22.40 -56.35 15.65
CA HIS A 13 21.45 -56.02 14.60
C HIS A 13 20.42 -54.96 15.04
N VAL A 14 19.93 -55.05 16.28
CA VAL A 14 18.98 -54.09 16.87
C VAL A 14 19.60 -52.69 17.00
N LEU A 15 20.87 -52.61 17.44
CA LEU A 15 21.63 -51.36 17.54
C LEU A 15 21.92 -50.72 16.17
N ARG A 16 22.16 -51.51 15.11
CA ARG A 16 22.35 -50.99 13.74
C ARG A 16 21.06 -50.47 13.11
N VAL A 17 19.92 -51.11 13.38
CA VAL A 17 18.61 -50.69 12.87
C VAL A 17 18.14 -49.41 13.56
N MET A 18 18.29 -49.30 14.89
CA MET A 18 17.97 -48.06 15.63
C MET A 18 18.81 -46.87 15.14
N ARG A 19 20.12 -47.06 14.91
CA ARG A 19 21.03 -46.01 14.42
C ARG A 19 20.76 -45.59 12.97
N ARG A 20 20.17 -46.45 12.14
CA ARG A 20 19.78 -46.13 10.75
C ARG A 20 18.43 -45.40 10.67
N LEU A 21 17.55 -45.57 11.65
CA LEU A 21 16.24 -44.90 11.72
C LEU A 21 16.28 -43.55 12.45
N LEU A 22 17.26 -43.33 13.33
CA LEU A 22 17.45 -42.05 14.04
C LEU A 22 17.89 -40.91 13.12
N TRP A 23 18.61 -41.21 12.03
CA TRP A 23 19.14 -40.20 11.10
C TRP A 23 18.06 -39.50 10.24
N PRO A 24 17.10 -40.20 9.60
CA PRO A 24 16.04 -39.51 8.85
C PRO A 24 15.07 -38.74 9.76
N ALA A 25 14.81 -39.21 10.99
CA ALA A 25 13.93 -38.53 11.93
C ALA A 25 14.51 -37.20 12.43
N LEU A 26 15.82 -37.15 12.70
CA LEU A 26 16.50 -35.91 13.09
C LEU A 26 16.56 -34.89 11.93
N ALA A 27 16.67 -35.36 10.68
CA ALA A 27 16.64 -34.50 9.50
C ALA A 27 15.27 -33.85 9.26
N CYS A 28 14.16 -34.58 9.52
CA CYS A 28 12.81 -34.01 9.43
C CYS A 28 12.53 -32.97 10.54
N ALA A 29 13.08 -33.15 11.74
CA ALA A 29 12.91 -32.20 12.84
C ALA A 29 13.64 -30.85 12.59
N LEU A 30 14.72 -30.84 11.80
CA LEU A 30 15.45 -29.62 11.42
C LEU A 30 14.76 -28.81 10.30
N LEU A 31 13.80 -29.41 9.58
CA LEU A 31 13.02 -28.74 8.54
C LEU A 31 11.72 -28.12 9.05
N ALA A 32 11.34 -28.38 10.30
CA ALA A 32 10.32 -27.62 11.02
C ALA A 32 10.90 -26.28 11.51
N GLY A 33 11.52 -25.53 10.61
CA GLY A 33 11.83 -24.13 10.86
C GLY A 33 10.53 -23.35 10.99
N CYS A 34 10.37 -22.60 12.09
CA CYS A 34 9.26 -21.68 12.26
C CYS A 34 9.13 -20.80 11.01
N SER A 35 8.05 -20.97 10.24
CA SER A 35 7.53 -19.87 9.45
C SER A 35 6.95 -18.88 10.45
N ALA A 36 7.70 -17.82 10.79
CA ALA A 36 7.12 -16.71 11.51
C ALA A 36 6.03 -16.12 10.61
N ASP A 37 4.79 -16.08 11.10
CA ASP A 37 3.73 -15.35 10.41
C ASP A 37 4.19 -13.90 10.18
N PRO A 38 3.90 -13.30 9.02
CA PRO A 38 4.31 -11.94 8.74
C PRO A 38 3.70 -10.98 9.76
N LEU A 39 4.54 -10.10 10.33
CA LEU A 39 4.11 -9.07 11.28
C LEU A 39 3.41 -7.94 10.52
N CYS A 40 2.11 -8.12 10.27
CA CYS A 40 1.29 -7.14 9.56
C CYS A 40 0.79 -6.04 10.48
N THR A 41 1.01 -4.78 10.11
CA THR A 41 0.43 -3.65 10.85
C THR A 41 -1.03 -3.43 10.44
N LEU A 42 -1.80 -2.70 11.26
CA LEU A 42 -3.18 -2.31 10.95
C LEU A 42 -3.27 -1.08 10.03
N ILE A 43 -2.18 -0.66 9.37
CA ILE A 43 -2.18 0.47 8.43
C ILE A 43 -2.94 0.06 7.16
N GLY A 44 -4.05 0.74 6.88
CA GLY A 44 -4.86 0.54 5.68
C GLY A 44 -4.51 1.50 4.55
N THR A 45 -4.98 1.19 3.34
CA THR A 45 -5.05 2.15 2.23
C THR A 45 -6.51 2.51 1.98
N PRO A 46 -6.88 3.81 1.94
CA PRO A 46 -8.26 4.23 1.71
C PRO A 46 -8.71 3.93 0.27
N VAL A 47 -10.03 3.76 0.09
CA VAL A 47 -10.65 3.49 -1.22
C VAL A 47 -11.11 4.82 -1.84
N GLY A 48 -10.45 5.27 -2.91
CA GLY A 48 -10.78 6.57 -3.48
C GLY A 48 -9.71 7.15 -4.39
N VAL A 49 -9.79 8.47 -4.58
CA VAL A 49 -8.92 9.19 -5.52
C VAL A 49 -8.27 10.37 -4.80
N SER A 50 -6.94 10.39 -4.78
CA SER A 50 -6.18 11.55 -4.34
C SER A 50 -6.10 12.58 -5.45
N VAL A 51 -6.21 13.86 -5.11
CA VAL A 51 -6.01 14.98 -6.04
C VAL A 51 -4.83 15.79 -5.55
N GLN A 52 -3.86 16.03 -6.43
CA GLN A 52 -2.76 16.96 -6.23
C GLN A 52 -2.91 18.09 -7.25
N VAL A 53 -2.86 19.33 -6.78
CA VAL A 53 -2.92 20.52 -7.63
C VAL A 53 -1.61 21.28 -7.44
N LYS A 54 -0.88 21.51 -8.52
CA LYS A 54 0.35 22.31 -8.50
C LYS A 54 0.01 23.80 -8.67
N GLY A 55 0.90 24.67 -8.18
CA GLY A 55 0.80 26.11 -8.47
C GLY A 55 0.96 26.38 -9.98
N PRO A 56 0.34 27.44 -10.54
CA PRO A 56 -0.46 28.46 -9.87
C PRO A 56 -1.95 28.11 -9.65
N LEU A 57 -2.48 27.06 -10.29
CA LEU A 57 -3.90 26.69 -10.19
C LEU A 57 -4.33 26.40 -8.75
N ALA A 58 -3.45 25.82 -7.94
CA ALA A 58 -3.67 25.58 -6.51
C ALA A 58 -4.01 26.84 -5.72
N GLY A 59 -3.52 28.02 -6.12
CA GLY A 59 -3.84 29.29 -5.46
C GLY A 59 -5.26 29.78 -5.69
N ARG A 60 -5.95 29.25 -6.71
CA ARG A 60 -7.35 29.59 -7.06
C ARG A 60 -8.33 28.51 -6.64
N ALA A 61 -7.87 27.25 -6.53
CA ALA A 61 -8.72 26.13 -6.16
C ALA A 61 -8.99 26.10 -4.64
N ALA A 62 -10.27 26.17 -4.26
CA ALA A 62 -10.73 25.97 -2.89
C ALA A 62 -11.01 24.49 -2.62
N THR A 63 -11.76 23.84 -3.52
CA THR A 63 -12.16 22.44 -3.41
C THR A 63 -12.03 21.73 -4.77
N ALA A 64 -12.18 20.41 -4.77
CA ALA A 64 -12.42 19.66 -5.99
C ALA A 64 -13.67 18.78 -5.85
N SER A 65 -14.38 18.60 -6.95
CA SER A 65 -15.47 17.63 -7.07
C SER A 65 -15.13 16.61 -8.14
N MET A 66 -15.53 15.36 -7.91
CA MET A 66 -15.34 14.27 -8.86
C MET A 66 -16.63 13.51 -9.07
N GLU A 67 -16.87 13.07 -10.29
CA GLU A 67 -17.79 11.99 -10.61
C GLU A 67 -16.96 10.81 -11.12
N VAL A 68 -17.05 9.66 -10.44
CA VAL A 68 -16.31 8.45 -10.81
C VAL A 68 -17.30 7.40 -11.28
N CYS A 69 -17.19 7.02 -12.55
CA CYS A 69 -18.18 6.19 -13.23
C CYS A 69 -17.60 4.82 -13.62
N TRP A 70 -18.34 3.78 -13.27
CA TRP A 70 -18.12 2.40 -13.70
C TRP A 70 -19.46 1.66 -13.75
N ASP A 71 -19.56 0.64 -14.60
CA ASP A 71 -20.77 -0.20 -14.75
C ASP A 71 -22.07 0.60 -15.01
N GLY A 72 -21.97 1.72 -15.71
CA GLY A 72 -23.10 2.59 -16.02
C GLY A 72 -23.60 3.46 -14.86
N ALA A 73 -22.96 3.41 -13.69
CA ALA A 73 -23.28 4.25 -12.54
C ALA A 73 -22.11 5.20 -12.22
N CYS A 74 -22.42 6.39 -11.71
CA CYS A 74 -21.44 7.36 -11.26
C CYS A 74 -21.59 7.61 -9.76
N LYS A 75 -20.47 7.69 -9.05
CA LYS A 75 -20.42 8.06 -7.64
C LYS A 75 -19.77 9.44 -7.51
N PRO A 76 -20.44 10.40 -6.83
CA PRO A 76 -19.82 11.67 -6.53
C PRO A 76 -18.78 11.51 -5.41
N ALA A 77 -17.72 12.31 -5.46
CA ALA A 77 -16.76 12.46 -4.39
C ALA A 77 -16.36 13.93 -4.25
N HIS A 78 -16.45 14.44 -3.02
CA HIS A 78 -15.98 15.78 -2.67
C HIS A 78 -14.56 15.71 -2.13
N VAL A 79 -13.76 16.73 -2.43
CA VAL A 79 -12.34 16.80 -2.02
C VAL A 79 -12.06 18.17 -1.42
N GLU A 80 -11.76 18.16 -0.13
CA GLU A 80 -11.16 19.30 0.54
C GLU A 80 -9.69 19.42 0.12
N LEU A 81 -9.28 20.62 -0.34
CA LEU A 81 -7.92 20.86 -0.80
C LEU A 81 -7.10 21.61 0.25
N MET A 82 -6.15 20.89 0.83
CA MET A 82 -5.24 21.39 1.86
C MET A 82 -3.91 21.86 1.24
N PRO A 83 -3.26 22.89 1.78
CA PRO A 83 -1.93 23.30 1.33
C PRO A 83 -0.92 22.15 1.39
N SER A 84 -0.11 22.02 0.34
CA SER A 84 0.99 21.06 0.30
C SER A 84 2.28 21.69 0.83
N THR A 85 3.15 20.82 1.32
CA THR A 85 4.49 21.19 1.76
C THR A 85 5.51 20.27 1.12
N ARG A 86 6.75 20.74 1.07
CA ARG A 86 7.92 19.96 0.72
C ARG A 86 8.97 20.06 1.82
N PRO A 87 9.93 19.12 1.87
CA PRO A 87 11.10 19.27 2.71
C PRO A 87 11.84 20.58 2.40
N GLY A 88 12.18 21.33 3.45
CA GLY A 88 13.08 22.47 3.38
C GLY A 88 14.54 22.03 3.26
N LYS A 89 15.45 22.98 3.50
CA LYS A 89 16.88 22.66 3.58
C LYS A 89 17.17 21.91 4.88
N GLU A 90 17.89 20.81 4.78
CA GLU A 90 18.42 20.10 5.95
C GLU A 90 19.51 20.93 6.63
N SER A 91 19.51 20.93 7.95
CA SER A 91 20.59 21.44 8.79
C SER A 91 21.01 20.38 9.79
N CYS A 92 22.31 20.25 10.03
CA CYS A 92 22.86 19.32 11.00
C CYS A 92 23.74 20.04 12.03
N SER A 93 23.71 19.56 13.26
CA SER A 93 24.58 19.95 14.36
C SER A 93 25.15 18.69 14.99
N GLY A 94 26.43 18.42 14.74
CA GLY A 94 27.04 17.10 15.02
C GLY A 94 26.31 16.00 14.24
N ASP A 95 25.91 14.95 14.96
CA ASP A 95 25.19 13.79 14.40
C ASP A 95 23.65 13.98 14.37
N THR A 96 23.15 15.16 14.75
CA THR A 96 21.70 15.46 14.70
C THR A 96 21.38 16.29 13.47
N CYS A 97 20.47 15.81 12.64
CA CYS A 97 19.96 16.54 11.48
C CYS A 97 18.47 16.88 11.63
N SER A 98 18.05 18.00 11.06
CA SER A 98 16.67 18.49 11.10
C SER A 98 16.25 19.11 9.77
N VAL A 99 14.96 19.00 9.45
CA VAL A 99 14.35 19.57 8.25
C VAL A 99 13.02 20.21 8.64
N THR A 100 12.79 21.44 8.20
CA THR A 100 11.50 22.13 8.36
C THR A 100 10.66 21.95 7.09
N ALA A 101 9.38 21.64 7.23
CA ALA A 101 8.45 21.65 6.11
C ALA A 101 8.24 23.08 5.61
N VAL A 102 8.29 23.28 4.29
CA VAL A 102 8.05 24.58 3.66
C VAL A 102 6.90 24.49 2.66
N PRO A 103 6.04 25.52 2.53
CA PRO A 103 5.01 25.53 1.50
C PRO A 103 5.60 25.36 0.11
N ASP A 104 4.99 24.52 -0.71
CA ASP A 104 5.40 24.31 -2.11
C ASP A 104 4.48 25.01 -3.12
N GLY A 105 3.46 25.72 -2.63
CA GLY A 105 2.46 26.41 -3.45
C GLY A 105 1.42 25.49 -4.08
N GLY A 106 1.48 24.18 -3.80
CA GLY A 106 0.49 23.20 -4.22
C GLY A 106 -0.61 23.00 -3.19
N LYS A 107 -1.61 22.19 -3.58
CA LYS A 107 -2.64 21.66 -2.70
C LYS A 107 -2.84 20.17 -2.95
N HIS A 108 -3.32 19.45 -1.94
CA HIS A 108 -3.68 18.05 -2.05
C HIS A 108 -4.97 17.76 -1.30
N GLY A 109 -5.62 16.67 -1.66
CA GLY A 109 -6.80 16.16 -0.97
C GLY A 109 -7.10 14.73 -1.37
N PHE A 110 -8.12 14.16 -0.75
CA PHE A 110 -8.61 12.82 -1.05
C PHE A 110 -10.13 12.82 -1.09
N GLY A 111 -10.69 12.20 -2.13
CA GLY A 111 -12.12 11.93 -2.22
C GLY A 111 -12.39 10.46 -2.03
N ASP A 112 -13.19 10.11 -1.02
CA ASP A 112 -13.66 8.74 -0.80
C ASP A 112 -14.60 8.31 -1.93
N VAL A 113 -14.35 7.12 -2.49
CA VAL A 113 -15.18 6.55 -3.55
C VAL A 113 -15.55 5.11 -3.17
N PRO A 114 -16.60 4.91 -2.35
CA PRO A 114 -16.93 3.58 -1.84
C PRO A 114 -17.18 2.56 -2.96
N GLY A 115 -16.50 1.42 -2.90
CA GLY A 115 -16.60 0.35 -3.90
C GLY A 115 -15.87 0.63 -5.22
N LEU A 116 -14.91 1.57 -5.23
CA LEU A 116 -14.02 1.79 -6.36
C LEU A 116 -13.31 0.47 -6.74
N PRO A 117 -13.42 0.00 -8.00
CA PRO A 117 -12.79 -1.25 -8.42
C PRO A 117 -11.33 -1.04 -8.85
N ASP A 118 -10.54 -2.12 -8.92
CA ASP A 118 -9.13 -2.12 -9.37
C ASP A 118 -8.98 -2.22 -10.91
N ARG A 119 -9.92 -1.63 -11.65
CA ARG A 119 -10.01 -1.68 -13.12
C ARG A 119 -10.35 -0.31 -13.69
N PRO A 120 -10.29 -0.10 -15.01
CA PRO A 120 -10.56 1.20 -15.60
C PRO A 120 -11.93 1.77 -15.18
N VAL A 121 -11.91 3.03 -14.74
CA VAL A 121 -13.08 3.86 -14.44
C VAL A 121 -12.95 5.19 -15.16
N ARG A 122 -14.07 5.86 -15.43
CA ARG A 122 -14.06 7.21 -15.97
C ARG A 122 -14.20 8.21 -14.85
N VAL A 123 -13.29 9.17 -14.76
CA VAL A 123 -13.35 10.26 -13.79
C VAL A 123 -13.66 11.55 -14.52
N ARG A 124 -14.61 12.34 -13.99
CA ARG A 124 -14.74 13.76 -14.27
C ARG A 124 -14.26 14.53 -13.06
N LEU A 125 -13.16 15.27 -13.19
CA LEU A 125 -12.59 16.11 -12.15
C LEU A 125 -12.95 17.58 -12.43
N ARG A 126 -13.44 18.28 -11.41
CA ARG A 126 -13.62 19.73 -11.44
C ARG A 126 -12.88 20.36 -10.26
N LEU A 127 -12.08 21.38 -10.54
CA LEU A 127 -11.55 22.26 -9.49
C LEU A 127 -12.49 23.45 -9.37
N LEU A 128 -12.84 23.80 -8.14
CA LEU A 128 -13.76 24.89 -7.83
C LEU A 128 -13.01 25.99 -7.08
N ASP A 129 -13.33 27.25 -7.34
CA ASP A 129 -12.87 28.36 -6.51
C ASP A 129 -13.71 28.53 -5.24
N ALA A 130 -13.47 29.60 -4.50
CA ALA A 130 -14.14 29.89 -3.22
C ALA A 130 -15.64 30.19 -3.38
N ASP A 131 -16.08 30.57 -4.59
CA ASP A 131 -17.49 30.84 -4.91
C ASP A 131 -18.18 29.61 -5.54
N GLU A 132 -17.55 28.43 -5.43
CA GLU A 132 -17.93 27.17 -6.06
C GLU A 132 -17.96 27.18 -7.60
N ALA A 133 -17.36 28.20 -8.23
CA ALA A 133 -17.30 28.29 -9.68
C ALA A 133 -16.20 27.38 -10.24
N PRO A 134 -16.46 26.64 -11.35
CA PRO A 134 -15.48 25.73 -11.91
C PRO A 134 -14.35 26.49 -12.60
N ILE A 135 -13.13 26.30 -12.14
CA ILE A 135 -11.91 26.82 -12.76
C ILE A 135 -11.21 25.80 -13.65
N LEU A 136 -11.57 24.52 -13.51
CA LEU A 136 -11.13 23.41 -14.36
C LEU A 136 -12.25 22.37 -14.45
N ASP A 137 -12.44 21.75 -15.62
CA ASP A 137 -13.32 20.59 -15.82
C ASP A 137 -12.65 19.65 -16.82
N ARG A 138 -12.35 18.42 -16.38
CA ARG A 138 -11.58 17.44 -17.15
C ARG A 138 -12.16 16.05 -16.98
N ARG A 139 -12.13 15.28 -18.06
CA ARG A 139 -12.50 13.87 -18.07
C ARG A 139 -11.28 13.04 -18.46
N LEU A 140 -11.08 11.94 -17.75
CA LEU A 140 -9.98 11.02 -17.98
C LEU A 140 -10.37 9.61 -17.55
N ASP A 141 -9.84 8.62 -18.24
CA ASP A 141 -9.93 7.23 -17.82
C ASP A 141 -8.76 6.94 -16.87
N VAL A 142 -9.08 6.34 -15.72
CA VAL A 142 -8.14 6.07 -14.64
C VAL A 142 -8.25 4.60 -14.30
N THR A 143 -7.13 3.95 -14.00
CA THR A 143 -7.16 2.57 -13.50
C THR A 143 -6.65 2.55 -12.06
N PRO A 144 -7.56 2.59 -11.07
CA PRO A 144 -7.19 2.41 -9.68
C PRO A 144 -6.47 1.09 -9.46
N ARG A 145 -5.58 1.06 -8.47
CA ARG A 145 -4.80 -0.13 -8.14
C ARG A 145 -4.96 -0.45 -6.67
N LEU A 146 -5.01 -1.73 -6.36
CA LEU A 146 -4.76 -2.21 -5.01
C LEU A 146 -3.36 -1.78 -4.57
N ARG A 147 -3.24 -1.40 -3.30
CA ARG A 147 -1.96 -1.06 -2.66
C ARG A 147 -1.66 -2.03 -1.54
N TYR A 148 -0.39 -2.23 -1.24
CA TYR A 148 0.06 -3.17 -0.22
C TYR A 148 0.88 -2.40 0.82
N PRO A 149 0.23 -1.59 1.67
CA PRO A 149 0.93 -0.70 2.60
C PRO A 149 1.82 -1.47 3.60
N ASN A 150 1.52 -2.75 3.84
CA ASN A 150 2.27 -3.64 4.74
C ASN A 150 2.96 -4.80 4.02
N GLY A 151 3.11 -4.74 2.69
CA GLY A 151 3.64 -5.84 1.89
C GLY A 151 2.56 -6.80 1.34
N PRO A 152 2.83 -7.51 0.22
CA PRO A 152 1.87 -8.44 -0.40
C PRO A 152 1.37 -9.56 0.52
N GLU A 153 2.23 -10.05 1.39
CA GLU A 153 1.96 -11.09 2.38
C GLU A 153 0.95 -10.67 3.45
N CYS A 154 0.72 -9.37 3.62
CA CYS A 154 -0.22 -8.80 4.57
C CYS A 154 -1.57 -8.42 3.97
N GLY A 155 -1.82 -8.81 2.73
CA GLY A 155 -3.05 -8.51 2.01
C GLY A 155 -3.08 -7.10 1.42
N ALA A 156 -3.98 -6.91 0.45
CA ALA A 156 -4.19 -5.62 -0.20
C ALA A 156 -5.02 -4.68 0.67
N GLY A 157 -4.67 -3.39 0.65
CA GLY A 157 -5.56 -2.30 1.02
C GLY A 157 -6.55 -1.95 -0.10
N GLY A 158 -7.33 -0.89 0.11
CA GLY A 158 -8.32 -0.43 -0.84
C GLY A 158 -7.74 0.02 -2.19
N PRO A 159 -8.47 -0.15 -3.31
CA PRO A 159 -8.09 0.43 -4.59
C PRO A 159 -8.03 1.95 -4.51
N ASN A 160 -6.94 2.55 -5.02
CA ASN A 160 -6.85 3.99 -5.16
C ASN A 160 -6.11 4.44 -6.43
N ALA A 161 -6.26 5.72 -6.75
CA ALA A 161 -5.52 6.39 -7.80
C ALA A 161 -5.10 7.79 -7.35
N VAL A 162 -4.10 8.36 -8.00
CA VAL A 162 -3.70 9.75 -7.80
C VAL A 162 -3.91 10.52 -9.09
N LEU A 163 -4.57 11.68 -9.00
CA LEU A 163 -4.68 12.65 -10.07
C LEU A 163 -3.77 13.84 -9.76
N THR A 164 -2.91 14.20 -10.72
CA THR A 164 -2.10 15.41 -10.63
C THR A 164 -2.56 16.42 -11.67
N VAL A 165 -2.98 17.58 -11.20
CA VAL A 165 -3.29 18.77 -11.99
C VAL A 165 -2.06 19.69 -11.98
N ASP A 166 -1.49 19.94 -13.15
CA ASP A 166 -0.37 20.87 -13.27
C ASP A 166 -0.82 22.34 -13.28
N GLY A 167 0.14 23.26 -13.41
CA GLY A 167 -0.14 24.69 -13.44
C GLY A 167 -0.92 25.18 -14.67
N ALA A 168 -0.96 24.40 -15.76
CA ALA A 168 -1.68 24.71 -16.99
C ALA A 168 -3.06 24.03 -17.08
N GLY A 169 -3.39 23.16 -16.11
CA GLY A 169 -4.64 22.41 -16.06
C GLY A 169 -4.61 21.10 -16.85
N LEU A 170 -3.42 20.59 -17.18
CA LEU A 170 -3.26 19.20 -17.61
C LEU A 170 -3.46 18.28 -16.41
N VAL A 171 -4.18 17.18 -16.62
CA VAL A 171 -4.46 16.17 -15.59
C VAL A 171 -3.83 14.86 -15.99
N THR A 172 -3.03 14.30 -15.10
CA THR A 172 -2.38 12.99 -15.26
C THR A 172 -2.77 12.07 -14.12
N SER A 173 -2.76 10.75 -14.36
CA SER A 173 -3.02 9.73 -13.34
C SER A 173 -1.80 8.87 -13.07
N SER A 174 -1.64 8.42 -11.83
CA SER A 174 -0.59 7.48 -11.37
C SER A 174 -1.11 6.52 -10.30
#